data_AF-A0A5B7ZX29-F1
#
_entry.id   AF-A0A5B7ZX29-F1
#
_cell.length_a   1.000
_cell.length_b   1.000
_cell.length_c   1.000
_cell.angle_alpha   90.00
_cell.angle_beta   90.00
_cell.angle_gamma   90.00
#
_symmetry.space_group_name_H-M   'P 1'
#
loop_
_entity.id
_entity.type
_entity.pdbx_description
1 polymer ?
#
loop_
_entity_poly.entity_id
_entity_poly.type
_entity_poly.pdbx_seq_one_letter_code
_entity_poly.pdbx_strand_id
1 'polypeptide(L)' 'MDHQEQKLRAFVEQWLADNPDRVTERRVDALVLEDWKRAAIRHILQFHPTDAEREIERFATQVED' A
#
# COMPACT_ATOMS: atom_id res chain seq x y z
N MET A 1 3.78 -13.97 12.15
CA MET A 1 3.56 -13.28 10.87
C MET A 1 2.46 -14.03 10.15
N ASP A 2 1.27 -13.43 10.11
CA ASP A 2 0.09 -14.02 9.50
C ASP A 2 0.33 -14.30 8.01
N HIS A 3 -0.12 -15.44 7.48
CA HIS A 3 0.12 -15.81 6.07
C HIS A 3 -0.53 -14.79 5.10
N GLN A 4 -1.57 -14.10 5.57
CA GLN A 4 -2.27 -13.04 4.84
C GLN A 4 -1.46 -11.73 4.78
N GLU A 5 -0.77 -11.35 5.85
CA GLU A 5 0.04 -10.13 5.90
C GLU A 5 1.23 -10.21 4.93
N GLN A 6 1.87 -11.38 4.83
CA GLN A 6 2.98 -11.60 3.88
C GLN A 6 2.51 -11.48 2.42
N LYS A 7 1.32 -12.01 2.10
CA LYS A 7 0.71 -11.87 0.77
C LYS A 7 0.40 -10.41 0.44
N LEU A 8 -0.18 -9.67 1.39
CA LEU A 8 -0.48 -8.25 1.21
C LEU A 8 0.78 -7.40 1.09
N ARG A 9 1.84 -7.73 1.81
CA ARG A 9 3.13 -7.06 1.65
C ARG A 9 3.66 -7.23 0.23
N ALA A 10 3.71 -8.47 -0.27
CA ALA A 10 4.14 -8.72 -1.65
C ALA A 10 3.28 -7.99 -2.68
N PHE A 11 1.95 -7.97 -2.46
CA PHE A 11 1.01 -7.23 -3.28
C PHE A 11 1.29 -5.72 -3.32
N VAL A 12 1.43 -5.08 -2.15
CA VAL A 12 1.72 -3.64 -2.04
C VAL A 12 3.05 -3.30 -2.71
N GLU A 13 4.07 -4.14 -2.54
CA GLU A 13 5.37 -3.93 -3.19
C GLU A 13 5.29 -4.07 -4.72
N GLN A 14 4.54 -5.05 -5.22
CA GLN A 14 4.30 -5.21 -6.65
C GLN A 14 3.50 -4.04 -7.24
N TRP A 15 2.48 -3.55 -6.53
CA TRP A 15 1.68 -2.42 -6.96
C TRP A 15 2.50 -1.12 -7.05
N LEU A 16 3.39 -0.88 -6.09
CA LEU A 16 4.32 0.26 -6.12
C LEU A 16 5.33 0.17 -7.26
N ALA A 17 5.75 -1.04 -7.64
CA ALA A 17 6.62 -1.24 -8.80
C ALA A 17 5.90 -0.95 -10.12
N ASP A 18 4.60 -1.23 -10.20
CA ASP A 18 3.74 -0.94 -11.35
C ASP A 18 3.32 0.55 -11.41
N ASN A 19 3.29 1.22 -10.26
CA ASN A 19 2.87 2.62 -10.10
C ASN A 19 4.01 3.48 -9.53
N PRO A 20 5.10 3.72 -10.29
CA PRO A 20 6.26 4.46 -9.80
C PRO A 20 6.00 5.95 -9.53
N ASP A 21 4.96 6.54 -10.12
CA ASP A 21 4.57 7.94 -9.84
C ASP A 21 4.18 8.11 -8.36
N ARG A 22 3.48 7.12 -7.80
CA ARG A 22 3.02 7.09 -6.40
C ARG A 22 4.16 7.04 -5.38
N VAL A 23 5.37 6.69 -5.81
CA VAL A 23 6.58 6.65 -4.99
C VAL A 23 7.40 7.93 -5.14
N THR A 24 7.43 8.50 -6.34
CA THR A 24 8.41 9.52 -6.74
C THR A 24 8.07 10.93 -6.27
N GLU A 25 6.80 11.26 -6.04
CA GLU A 25 6.41 12.64 -5.69
C GLU A 25 6.35 12.93 -4.18
N ARG A 26 6.01 11.96 -3.32
CA ARG A 26 5.80 12.18 -1.87
C ARG A 26 6.51 11.20 -0.93
N ARG A 27 7.17 10.15 -1.45
CA ARG A 27 7.73 9.03 -0.66
C ARG A 27 9.22 8.80 -0.92
N VAL A 28 9.94 9.89 -1.18
CA VAL A 28 11.39 9.88 -1.43
C VAL A 28 12.17 9.45 -0.18
N ASP A 29 11.60 9.68 1.00
CA ASP A 29 12.15 9.20 2.26
C ASP A 29 11.75 7.74 2.51
N ALA A 30 12.75 6.90 2.76
CA ALA A 30 12.56 5.47 2.97
C ALA A 30 11.66 5.18 4.19
N LEU A 31 11.72 6.00 5.24
CA LEU A 31 10.89 5.84 6.43
C LEU A 31 9.42 6.14 6.12
N VAL A 32 9.17 7.19 5.34
CA VAL A 32 7.82 7.58 4.90
C VAL A 32 7.22 6.50 3.99
N LEU A 33 8.03 5.94 3.09
CA LEU A 33 7.59 4.84 2.23
C LEU A 33 7.27 3.57 3.04
N GLU A 34 8.10 3.23 4.04
CA GLU A 34 7.83 2.09 4.91
C GLU A 34 6.58 2.27 5.76
N ASP A 35 6.37 3.45 6.34
CA ASP A 35 5.16 3.73 7.13
C ASP A 35 3.91 3.68 6.25
N TRP A 36 3.99 4.24 5.04
CA TRP A 36 2.91 4.15 4.05
C TRP A 36 2.57 2.71 3.68
N LYS A 37 3.58 1.86 3.40
CA LYS A 37 3.37 0.44 3.11
C LYS A 37 2.64 -0.25 4.27
N ARG A 38 3.04 0.01 5.52
CA ARG A 38 2.37 -0.55 6.71
C ARG A 38 0.94 -0.04 6.88
N ALA A 39 0.70 1.24 6.59
CA ALA A 39 -0.63 1.83 6.63
C ALA A 39 -1.55 1.23 5.55
N ALA A 40 -1.05 1.05 4.32
CA ALA A 40 -1.79 0.42 3.23
C ALA A 40 -2.19 -1.03 3.56
N ILE A 41 -1.26 -1.83 4.09
CA ILE A 41 -1.56 -3.21 4.52
C ILE A 41 -2.65 -3.24 5.59
N ARG A 42 -2.56 -2.36 6.61
CA ARG A 42 -3.58 -2.26 7.67
C ARG A 42 -4.94 -1.84 7.11
N HIS A 43 -4.97 -0.89 6.17
CA HIS A 43 -6.19 -0.47 5.50
C HIS A 43 -6.86 -1.63 4.76
N ILE A 44 -6.11 -2.35 3.91
CA ILE A 44 -6.64 -3.49 3.14
C ILE A 44 -7.15 -4.60 4.08
N LEU A 45 -6.44 -4.87 5.18
CA LEU A 45 -6.86 -5.84 6.19
C LEU A 45 -8.16 -5.43 6.91
N GLN A 46 -8.35 -4.13 7.15
CA GLN A 46 -9.51 -3.60 7.87
C GLN A 46 -10.76 -3.56 7.01
N PHE A 47 -10.64 -3.17 5.74
CA PHE A 47 -11.80 -2.90 4.89
C PHE A 47 -12.28 -4.17 4.18
N HIS A 48 -11.51 -4.79 3.29
CA HIS A 48 -11.85 -6.11 2.72
C HIS A 48 -10.63 -6.72 1.98
N PRO A 49 -10.03 -7.82 2.48
CA PRO A 49 -8.83 -8.40 1.86
C PRO A 49 -9.05 -9.04 0.48
N THR A 50 -10.32 -9.26 0.08
CA THR A 50 -10.69 -9.83 -1.23
C THR A 50 -10.60 -8.83 -2.38
N ASP A 51 -10.50 -7.53 -2.10
CA ASP A 51 -10.43 -6.47 -3.13
C ASP A 51 -9.24 -5.55 -2.88
N ALA A 52 -8.06 -6.16 -2.71
CA ALA A 52 -6.83 -5.45 -2.34
C ALA A 52 -6.44 -4.34 -3.34
N GLU A 53 -6.78 -4.51 -4.62
CA GLU A 53 -6.50 -3.55 -5.70
C GLU A 53 -7.33 -2.27 -5.58
N ARG A 54 -8.64 -2.38 -5.39
CA ARG A 54 -9.47 -1.18 -5.22
C ARG A 54 -9.15 -0.46 -3.91
N GLU A 55 -8.86 -1.20 -2.84
CA GLU A 55 -8.58 -0.58 -1.54
C GLU A 55 -7.19 0.08 -1.50
N ILE A 56 -6.16 -0.45 -2.19
CA ILE A 56 -4.87 0.25 -2.29
C ILE A 56 -4.97 1.52 -3.16
N GLU A 57 -5.77 1.50 -4.22
CA GLU A 57 -6.01 2.68 -5.07
C GLU A 57 -6.75 3.77 -4.30
N ARG A 58 -7.79 3.40 -3.54
CA ARG A 58 -8.51 4.33 -2.64
C ARG A 58 -7.60 4.91 -1.59
N PHE A 59 -6.78 4.07 -0.94
CA PHE A 59 -5.84 4.52 0.06
C PHE A 59 -4.80 5.48 -0.52
N ALA A 60 -4.26 5.17 -1.70
CA ALA A 60 -3.32 6.06 -2.38
C ALA A 60 -3.95 7.43 -2.67
N THR A 61 -5.19 7.45 -3.16
CA THR A 61 -5.91 8.68 -3.52
C THR A 61 -6.38 9.49 -2.30
N GLN A 62 -6.80 8.83 -1.20
CA GLN A 62 -7.22 9.51 0.04
C GLN A 62 -6.07 10.21 0.78
N VAL A 63 -4.85 9.70 0.65
CA VAL A 63 -3.66 10.31 1.27
C VAL A 63 -3.17 11.52 0.46
N GLU A 64 -3.72 11.74 -0.74
CA GLU A 64 -3.28 12.79 -1.65
C GLU A 64 -4.02 14.12 -1.52
N ASP A 65 -5.24 14.10 -0.97
CA ASP A 65 -6.12 15.26 -0.71
C ASP A 65 -5.78 16.02 0.57
#